data_AF-A0A951UR52-F1
#
_entry.id   AF-A0A951UR52-F1
#
_cell.length_a   1.000
_cell.length_b   1.000
_cell.length_c   1.000
_cell.angle_alpha   90.00
_cell.angle_beta   90.00
_cell.angle_gamma   90.00
#
_symmetry.space_group_name_H-M   'P 1'
#
loop_
_entity.id
_entity.type
_entity.pdbx_description
1 polymer ?
#
loop_
_entity_poly.entity_id
_entity_poly.type
_entity_poly.pdbx_seq_one_letter_code
_entity_poly.pdbx_strand_id
1 'polypeptide(L)' 'MFSRERVVQGIKSGIPAEKILCLTFTNRAAKEMSERLAQRYPDKFRRLTIKTFHSLCATILRMGFVLQT' A
#
# COMPACT_ATOMS: atom_id res chain seq x y z
N MET A 1 3.32 4.68 -14.33
CA MET A 1 3.63 6.07 -13.91
C MET A 1 2.50 6.70 -13.10
N PHE A 2 1.22 6.53 -13.48
CA PHE A 2 0.05 7.24 -12.92
C PHE A 2 -0.41 6.93 -11.49
N SER A 3 -0.05 5.78 -10.91
CA SER A 3 -0.69 5.32 -9.66
C SER A 3 -0.21 6.07 -8.41
N ARG A 4 1.01 6.62 -8.41
CA ARG A 4 1.62 7.22 -7.21
C ARG A 4 1.12 8.65 -6.95
N GLU A 5 0.85 9.43 -8.00
CA GLU A 5 0.41 10.82 -7.88
C GLU A 5 -0.96 10.89 -7.19
N ARG A 6 -1.85 9.93 -7.46
CA ARG A 6 -3.15 9.84 -6.78
C ARG A 6 -3.02 9.55 -5.30
N VAL A 7 -2.10 8.65 -4.91
CA VAL A 7 -1.80 8.36 -3.49
C VAL A 7 -1.34 9.63 -2.79
N VAL A 8 -0.43 10.37 -3.42
CA VAL A 8 0.10 11.62 -2.90
C VAL A 8 -0.98 12.68 -2.74
N GLN A 9 -1.84 12.85 -3.75
CA GLN A 9 -2.95 13.79 -3.66
C GLN A 9 -3.93 13.39 -2.55
N GLY A 10 -4.26 12.10 -2.42
CA GLY A 10 -5.11 11.61 -1.32
C GLY A 10 -4.55 11.96 0.06
N ILE A 11 -3.24 11.75 0.27
CA ILE A 11 -2.57 12.13 1.53
C ILE A 11 -2.65 13.64 1.75
N LYS A 12 -2.38 14.45 0.72
CA LYS A 12 -2.46 15.92 0.81
C LYS A 12 -3.86 16.43 1.10
N SER A 13 -4.89 15.75 0.59
CA SER A 13 -6.29 16.04 0.86
C SER A 13 -6.75 15.57 2.25
N GLY A 14 -5.86 15.04 3.08
CA GLY A 14 -6.15 14.65 4.46
C GLY A 14 -6.55 13.19 4.66
N ILE A 15 -6.51 12.35 3.62
CA ILE A 15 -6.75 10.91 3.78
C ILE A 15 -5.56 10.30 4.57
N PRO A 16 -5.80 9.67 5.73
CA PRO A 16 -4.74 9.01 6.47
C PRO A 16 -4.07 7.91 5.64
N ALA A 17 -2.74 7.84 5.67
CA ALA A 17 -1.97 6.90 4.86
C ALA A 17 -2.35 5.43 5.13
N GLU A 18 -2.65 5.09 6.39
CA GLU A 18 -3.14 3.77 6.81
C GLU A 18 -4.48 3.37 6.17
N LYS A 19 -5.25 4.34 5.65
CA LYS A 19 -6.51 4.08 4.92
C LYS A 19 -6.32 3.97 3.40
N ILE A 20 -5.09 4.01 2.91
CA ILE A 20 -4.78 3.91 1.47
C ILE A 20 -4.13 2.55 1.17
N LEU A 21 -4.80 1.77 0.31
CA LEU A 21 -4.29 0.52 -0.24
C LEU A 21 -3.85 0.73 -1.70
N CYS A 22 -2.60 0.41 -1.98
CA CYS A 22 -2.05 0.36 -3.32
C CYS A 22 -1.91 -1.10 -3.77
N LEU A 23 -2.73 -1.50 -4.75
CA LEU A 23 -2.75 -2.86 -5.27
C LEU A 23 -2.02 -2.94 -6.62
N THR A 24 -1.17 -3.96 -6.79
CA THR A 24 -0.43 -4.18 -8.03
C THR A 24 -0.58 -5.63 -8.53
N PHE A 25 -0.31 -5.85 -9.82
CA PHE A 25 -0.34 -7.19 -10.41
C PHE A 25 0.98 -7.96 -10.21
N THR A 26 2.10 -7.26 -10.06
CA THR A 26 3.42 -7.90 -9.95
C THR A 26 4.18 -7.42 -8.72
N ASN A 27 5.05 -8.29 -8.21
CA ASN A 27 5.97 -7.97 -7.12
C ASN A 27 6.90 -6.82 -7.51
N ARG A 28 7.35 -6.80 -8.77
CA ARG A 28 8.18 -5.71 -9.31
C ARG A 28 7.45 -4.36 -9.24
N ALA A 29 6.20 -4.28 -9.66
CA ALA A 29 5.43 -3.05 -9.59
C ALA A 29 5.17 -2.60 -8.14
N ALA A 30 4.94 -3.53 -7.21
CA ALA A 30 4.82 -3.22 -5.78
C ALA A 30 6.12 -2.62 -5.24
N LYS A 31 7.26 -3.23 -5.58
CA LYS A 31 8.60 -2.77 -5.17
C LYS A 31 8.94 -1.40 -5.74
N GLU A 32 8.75 -1.20 -7.04
CA GLU A 32 9.01 0.10 -7.69
C GLU A 32 8.11 1.20 -7.12
N MET A 33 6.84 0.91 -6.83
CA MET A 33 5.92 1.86 -6.20
C MET A 33 6.36 2.21 -4.77
N SER A 34 6.76 1.20 -4.01
CA SER A 34 7.28 1.32 -2.65
C SER A 34 8.51 2.25 -2.61
N GLU A 35 9.52 1.96 -3.42
CA GLU A 35 10.77 2.75 -3.48
C GLU A 35 10.49 4.21 -3.86
N ARG A 36 9.63 4.44 -4.86
CA ARG A 36 9.27 5.80 -5.31
C ARG A 36 8.53 6.60 -4.25
N LEU A 37 7.62 5.97 -3.51
CA LEU A 37 6.86 6.65 -2.45
C LEU A 37 7.73 6.88 -1.20
N ALA A 38 8.63 5.95 -0.88
CA ALA A 38 9.59 6.08 0.21
C ALA A 38 10.52 7.29 0.00
N GLN A 39 11.03 7.47 -1.22
CA GLN A 39 11.88 8.63 -1.56
C GLN A 39 11.13 9.97 -1.48
N ARG A 40 9.84 9.98 -1.83
CA ARG A 40 9.05 11.22 -1.93
C ARG A 40 8.37 11.61 -0.61
N TYR A 41 8.03 10.64 0.24
CA TYR A 41 7.25 10.82 1.47
C TYR A 41 7.69 9.87 2.60
N PRO A 42 8.93 10.00 3.11
CA PRO A 42 9.52 9.04 4.04
C PRO A 42 8.68 8.82 5.31
N ASP A 43 8.10 9.88 5.89
CA ASP A 43 7.35 9.81 7.15
C ASP A 43 5.98 9.14 7.01
N LYS A 44 5.36 9.25 5.83
CA LYS A 44 3.99 8.76 5.58
C LYS A 44 4.01 7.41 4.86
N PHE A 45 5.06 7.14 4.10
CA PHE A 45 5.22 5.91 3.32
C PHE A 45 5.09 4.64 4.17
N ARG A 46 5.70 4.61 5.36
CA ARG A 46 5.68 3.43 6.25
C ARG A 46 4.28 2.99 6.69
N ARG A 47 3.28 3.87 6.58
CA ARG A 47 1.88 3.59 6.92
C ARG A 47 1.04 3.15 5.71
N LEU A 48 1.55 3.29 4.49
CA LEU A 48 0.84 2.86 3.30
C LEU A 48 0.85 1.33 3.19
N THR A 49 -0.29 0.77 2.79
CA THR A 49 -0.34 -0.65 2.43
C THR A 49 -0.11 -0.79 0.93
N ILE A 50 1.01 -1.40 0.53
CA ILE A 50 1.32 -1.70 -0.87
C ILE A 50 1.46 -3.21 -1.02
N LYS A 51 0.60 -3.84 -1.82
CA LYS A 51 0.57 -5.30 -1.98
C LYS A 51 0.28 -5.68 -3.42
N THR A 52 0.68 -6.90 -3.79
CA THR A 52 0.08 -7.57 -4.94
C THR A 52 -1.29 -8.15 -4.56
N PHE A 53 -2.10 -8.50 -5.57
CA PHE A 53 -3.37 -9.22 -5.34
C PHE A 53 -3.20 -10.43 -4.42
N HIS A 54 -2.27 -11.34 -4.74
CA HIS A 54 -2.04 -12.54 -3.93
C HIS A 54 -1.57 -12.22 -2.51
N SER A 55 -0.67 -11.24 -2.35
CA SER A 55 -0.20 -10.82 -1.02
C SER A 55 -1.32 -10.20 -0.18
N LEU A 56 -2.26 -9.47 -0.81
CA LEU A 56 -3.46 -8.96 -0.16
C LEU A 56 -4.36 -10.11 0.28
N CYS A 57 -4.74 -11.02 -0.62
CA CYS A 57 -5.59 -12.17 -0.30
C CYS A 57 -4.99 -13.01 0.83
N ALA A 58 -3.69 -13.33 0.77
CA ALA A 58 -3.02 -14.06 1.83
C ALA A 58 -3.02 -13.31 3.18
N THR A 59 -2.98 -11.97 3.16
CA THR A 59 -3.10 -11.15 4.38
C THR A 59 -4.52 -11.26 4.97
N ILE A 60 -5.54 -11.14 4.12
CA ILE A 60 -6.95 -11.26 4.53
C ILE A 60 -7.24 -12.65 5.10
N LEU A 61 -6.78 -13.70 4.44
CA LEU A 61 -6.96 -15.07 4.93
C LEU A 61 -6.33 -15.27 6.31
N ARG A 62 -5.09 -14.80 6.51
CA ARG A 62 -4.43 -14.88 7.83
C ARG A 62 -5.16 -14.09 8.91
N MET A 63 -5.70 -12.91 8.59
CA MET A 63 -6.52 -12.15 9.55
C MET A 63 -7.76 -12.94 9.98
N GLY A 64 -8.42 -13.62 9.05
CA GLY A 64 -9.58 -14.48 9.35
C GLY A 64 -9.23 -15.65 10.28
N PHE A 65 -8.03 -16.25 10.13
CA PHE A 65 -7.58 -17.33 11.01
C PHE A 65 -7.13 -16.83 12.40
N VAL A 66 -6.55 -15.64 12.50
CA VAL A 66 -6.06 -15.08 13.78
C VAL A 66 -7.21 -14.62 14.69
N LEU A 67 -8.41 -14.34 14.15
CA LEU A 67 -9.59 -13.98 14.94
C LEU A 67 -10.31 -15.18 15.61
N GLN A 68 -9.78 -16.41 15.49
CA GLN A 68 -10.33 -17.62 16.12
C GLN A 68 -9.48 -18.18 17.28
N THR A 69 -8.41 -17.50 17.68
CA THR A 69 -7.54 -17.87 18.83
C THR A 69 -7.47 -16.72 19.82
#